data_AF-A0A7W9QHJ2-F1
#
_entry.id   AF-A0A7W9QHJ2-F1
#
_cell.length_a   1.000
_cell.length_b   1.000
_cell.length_c   1.000
_cell.angle_alpha   90.00
_cell.angle_beta   90.00
_cell.angle_gamma   90.00
#
_symmetry.space_group_name_H-M   'P 1'
#
loop_
_entity.id
_entity.type
_entity.pdbx_description
1 polymer ?
#
loop_
_entity_poly.entity_id
_entity_poly.type
_entity_poly.pdbx_seq_one_letter_code
_entity_poly.pdbx_strand_id
1 'polypeptide(L)'
;MNRTTLSLIAATTALAALTGVASMTSDADSKTDTGADGAHTATASRLPVERSSLVCPAPTSSELGETTYTAYTPKGKTPGTANKGAAELLPAHTAAGTGDGNGSNGSKDGSKGDKGSNGDSKDGDASGTENGKASDSPGRQDVLTGDPVLPLKAPGAPVTVTTSRSDAPALIGISDGALAPGWTVQQTTTVSAGDGRGLLGTSCVAPGTDFWFPGASTAGDRQDYVHLTNPDSSQAVVDLELYGEDGRIDAPSGESINIPPHSTKPVLLSTLVNKPTINLTLHAAVRSGRIGASVQVADTNIGSDWLPAASGAATSAVLPGIPKDATSVRLIAYATGSDDAEMKIRLSGPTGAITPAGHETLNVKSRMTSAVDLGDITKGEPGSLVLTPQGKNTGPFVAALRVTRGKGDRQETAFIPATAAIEDRGTAADNRSKGSTLSLTAPEAAATVRVTSSAGSEDGAPASRQITVKAGTTVAVDPPRPSAAKGPYAVTVERLDGGPVHASRMLELPSEGVPMFTIQGLPDDRGLVTVPRARQDLSLLND
;
A
#
# COMPACT_ATOMS: atom_id res chain seq x y z
N MET A 1 38.70 -51.82 -50.00
CA MET A 1 39.24 -51.18 -51.21
C MET A 1 38.18 -50.27 -51.79
N ASN A 2 38.50 -48.99 -51.95
CA ASN A 2 38.02 -48.03 -52.96
C ASN A 2 36.50 -47.79 -53.12
N ARG A 3 35.97 -46.58 -53.32
CA ARG A 3 36.48 -45.21 -53.43
C ARG A 3 35.24 -44.31 -53.60
N THR A 4 35.18 -43.25 -52.81
CA THR A 4 34.93 -41.83 -53.18
C THR A 4 33.97 -41.43 -54.32
N THR A 5 33.13 -40.45 -53.96
CA THR A 5 32.82 -39.15 -54.62
C THR A 5 32.04 -39.11 -55.93
N LEU A 6 30.90 -38.40 -55.90
CA LEU A 6 30.64 -37.29 -56.83
C LEU A 6 29.64 -36.29 -56.20
N SER A 7 29.83 -35.05 -56.60
CA SER A 7 29.39 -33.81 -55.95
C SER A 7 28.29 -33.11 -56.75
N LEU A 8 27.59 -32.18 -56.08
CA LEU A 8 26.91 -30.99 -56.60
C LEU A 8 25.58 -31.16 -57.38
N ILE A 9 24.46 -30.67 -56.81
CA ILE A 9 23.77 -29.42 -57.19
C ILE A 9 22.48 -29.22 -56.35
N ALA A 10 22.23 -27.95 -56.05
CA ALA A 10 21.16 -27.27 -55.32
C ALA A 10 19.71 -27.82 -55.40
N ALA A 11 18.97 -27.71 -54.30
CA ALA A 11 17.85 -26.76 -54.14
C ALA A 11 17.14 -26.98 -52.78
N THR A 12 17.01 -25.89 -52.05
CA THR A 12 16.28 -25.72 -50.78
C THR A 12 14.77 -25.80 -50.96
N THR A 13 14.06 -26.49 -50.05
CA THR A 13 12.72 -26.08 -49.56
C THR A 13 12.52 -26.60 -48.14
N ALA A 14 12.06 -25.69 -47.28
CA ALA A 14 11.89 -25.83 -45.85
C ALA A 14 10.48 -26.34 -45.50
N LEU A 15 10.36 -27.09 -44.40
CA LEU A 15 9.34 -26.83 -43.36
C LEU A 15 9.65 -27.65 -42.09
N ALA A 16 10.15 -26.97 -41.06
CA ALA A 16 10.16 -27.49 -39.69
C ALA A 16 9.55 -26.42 -38.78
N ALA A 17 8.41 -26.76 -38.19
CA ALA A 17 7.73 -25.99 -37.17
C ALA A 17 8.53 -26.04 -35.88
N LEU A 18 8.83 -24.87 -35.29
CA LEU A 18 9.18 -24.77 -33.88
C LEU A 18 8.56 -23.51 -33.27
N THR A 19 7.95 -23.77 -32.13
CA THR A 19 7.26 -22.93 -31.15
C THR A 19 8.05 -21.70 -30.70
N GLY A 20 7.42 -20.53 -30.75
CA GLY A 20 7.95 -19.27 -30.22
C GLY A 20 7.69 -19.12 -28.72
N VAL A 21 8.76 -19.02 -27.95
CA VAL A 21 8.79 -18.51 -26.57
C VAL A 21 8.94 -17.00 -26.65
N ALA A 22 8.00 -16.24 -26.07
CA ALA A 22 8.09 -14.79 -25.98
C ALA A 22 8.80 -14.39 -24.68
N SER A 23 10.08 -14.09 -24.77
CA SER A 23 10.83 -13.34 -23.75
C SER A 23 11.16 -11.96 -24.33
N MET A 24 10.53 -10.91 -23.80
CA MET A 24 10.89 -9.53 -24.15
C MET A 24 12.10 -9.10 -23.33
N THR A 25 13.29 -9.21 -23.92
CA THR A 25 14.48 -8.47 -23.52
C THR A 25 14.56 -7.21 -24.38
N SER A 26 14.57 -6.05 -23.73
CA SER A 26 14.81 -4.75 -24.36
C SER A 26 16.28 -4.63 -24.75
N ASP A 27 16.60 -4.73 -26.04
CA ASP A 27 17.95 -4.51 -26.55
C ASP A 27 18.19 -3.06 -26.98
N ALA A 28 19.44 -2.68 -26.76
CA ALA A 28 20.02 -1.37 -26.84
C ALA A 28 20.13 -0.80 -28.26
N ASP A 29 20.07 0.53 -28.33
CA ASP A 29 20.30 1.36 -29.51
C ASP A 29 21.63 1.03 -30.22
N SER A 30 21.55 0.66 -31.50
CA SER A 30 22.65 0.85 -32.45
C SER A 30 22.13 1.56 -33.70
N LYS A 31 22.65 2.78 -33.91
CA LYS A 31 22.42 3.59 -35.11
C LYS A 31 23.10 2.93 -36.32
N THR A 32 22.34 2.63 -37.35
CA THR A 32 22.81 2.71 -38.74
C THR A 32 21.68 3.17 -39.65
N ASP A 33 21.97 4.18 -40.45
CA ASP A 33 21.07 4.94 -41.31
C ASP A 33 21.06 4.30 -42.71
N THR A 34 19.91 3.80 -43.16
CA THR A 34 19.54 3.68 -44.58
C THR A 34 18.02 3.64 -44.71
N GLY A 35 17.45 4.54 -45.51
CA GLY A 35 16.00 4.76 -45.61
C GLY A 35 15.25 3.73 -46.46
N ALA A 36 14.05 3.39 -46.01
CA ALA A 36 12.80 3.22 -46.76
C ALA A 36 11.72 2.61 -45.83
N ASP A 37 10.62 3.34 -45.63
CA ASP A 37 9.31 2.89 -45.12
C ASP A 37 9.29 1.90 -43.94
N GLY A 38 9.85 2.33 -42.80
CA GLY A 38 9.64 1.69 -41.52
C GLY A 38 8.43 2.29 -40.81
N ALA A 39 7.39 1.48 -40.57
CA ALA A 39 6.34 1.81 -39.62
C ALA A 39 7.00 2.14 -38.26
N HIS A 40 7.12 3.43 -37.96
CA HIS A 40 7.58 3.89 -36.66
C HIS A 40 6.63 3.30 -35.61
N THR A 41 7.12 2.33 -34.84
CA THR A 41 6.57 1.96 -33.52
C THR A 41 6.75 3.18 -32.62
N ALA A 42 5.86 4.15 -32.79
CA ALA A 42 5.88 5.38 -32.04
C ALA A 42 5.49 5.07 -30.59
N THR A 43 6.39 5.40 -29.68
CA THR A 43 6.29 5.15 -28.24
C THR A 43 4.98 5.70 -27.66
N ALA A 44 4.37 4.92 -26.75
CA ALA A 44 3.17 5.31 -26.03
C ALA A 44 3.44 6.58 -25.19
N SER A 45 2.53 7.56 -25.23
CA SER A 45 2.66 8.80 -24.46
C SER A 45 2.18 8.59 -23.02
N ARG A 46 2.95 9.09 -22.04
CA ARG A 46 2.50 9.20 -20.65
C ARG A 46 1.77 10.52 -20.45
N LEU A 47 0.54 10.46 -19.95
CA LEU A 47 -0.30 11.63 -19.68
C LEU A 47 -0.67 11.70 -18.18
N PRO A 48 -0.94 12.90 -17.64
CA PRO A 48 -1.46 13.04 -16.28
C PRO A 48 -2.77 12.28 -16.09
N VAL A 49 -2.92 11.64 -14.93
CA VAL A 49 -4.17 10.97 -14.57
C VAL A 49 -5.28 12.01 -14.34
N GLU A 50 -6.42 11.85 -15.03
CA GLU A 50 -7.55 12.78 -14.92
C GLU A 50 -8.49 12.45 -13.76
N ARG A 51 -8.51 11.20 -13.30
CA ARG A 51 -9.33 10.75 -12.17
C ARG A 51 -8.64 9.64 -11.39
N SER A 52 -8.64 9.78 -10.07
CA SER A 52 -8.08 8.82 -9.12
C SER A 52 -9.16 8.38 -8.14
N SER A 53 -9.11 7.12 -7.71
CA SER A 53 -9.94 6.61 -6.62
C SER A 53 -9.06 5.89 -5.61
N LEU A 54 -9.29 6.17 -4.34
CA LEU A 54 -8.57 5.60 -3.21
C LEU A 54 -9.57 5.13 -2.15
N VAL A 55 -9.15 4.18 -1.33
CA VAL A 55 -9.98 3.60 -0.27
C VAL A 55 -9.13 3.51 0.99
N CYS A 56 -9.58 4.18 2.04
CA CYS A 56 -9.00 4.09 3.38
C CYS A 56 -9.80 3.06 4.18
N PRO A 57 -9.16 2.07 4.83
CA PRO A 57 -9.87 1.15 5.70
C PRO A 57 -10.51 1.90 6.88
N ALA A 58 -11.45 1.26 7.58
CA ALA A 58 -11.89 1.79 8.86
C ALA A 58 -10.69 1.81 9.82
N PRO A 59 -10.51 2.86 10.62
CA PRO A 59 -9.48 2.85 11.65
C PRO A 59 -9.78 1.79 12.71
N THR A 60 -8.82 1.59 13.62
CA THR A 60 -8.99 0.68 14.75
C THR A 60 -10.26 1.00 15.55
N SER A 61 -10.95 -0.03 16.01
CA SER A 61 -12.14 0.10 16.87
C SER A 61 -11.78 0.36 18.34
N SER A 62 -10.52 0.70 18.64
CA SER A 62 -10.09 1.02 20.00
C SER A 62 -10.58 2.40 20.41
N GLU A 63 -11.19 2.49 21.60
CA GLU A 63 -11.55 3.76 22.27
C GLU A 63 -10.34 4.63 22.61
N LEU A 64 -9.13 4.05 22.58
CA LEU A 64 -7.87 4.76 22.81
C LEU A 64 -7.17 5.16 21.50
N GLY A 65 -7.85 4.97 20.37
CA GLY A 65 -7.35 5.29 19.04
C GLY A 65 -7.55 6.76 18.67
N GLU A 66 -6.49 7.41 18.21
CA GLU A 66 -6.58 8.69 17.50
C GLU A 66 -6.07 8.52 16.08
N THR A 67 -6.93 8.81 15.09
CA THR A 67 -6.62 8.65 13.66
C THR A 67 -6.54 10.00 12.99
N THR A 68 -5.43 10.24 12.29
CA THR A 68 -5.24 11.39 11.40
C THR A 68 -5.21 10.92 9.95
N TYR A 69 -6.02 11.55 9.11
CA TYR A 69 -5.95 11.42 7.66
C TYR A 69 -5.24 12.63 7.07
N THR A 70 -4.31 12.39 6.16
CA THR A 70 -3.57 13.44 5.45
C THR A 70 -3.67 13.21 3.94
N ALA A 71 -4.25 14.16 3.22
CA ALA A 71 -4.38 14.14 1.77
C ALA A 71 -3.43 15.13 1.12
N TYR A 72 -2.85 14.74 -0.02
CA TYR A 72 -1.94 15.58 -0.76
C TYR A 72 -1.94 15.25 -2.24
N THR A 73 -1.83 16.28 -3.09
CA THR A 73 -1.51 16.14 -4.51
C THR A 73 -0.25 16.94 -4.80
N PRO A 74 0.82 16.34 -5.38
CA PRO A 74 2.00 17.08 -5.83
C PRO A 74 1.65 18.16 -6.86
N LYS A 75 2.42 19.25 -6.91
CA LYS A 75 2.28 20.23 -8.00
C LYS A 75 2.70 19.59 -9.32
N GLY A 76 1.84 19.66 -10.34
CA GLY A 76 2.15 19.15 -11.68
C GLY A 76 3.27 19.92 -12.39
N LYS A 77 3.92 19.26 -13.36
CA LYS A 77 4.99 19.85 -14.21
C LYS A 77 4.45 20.79 -15.31
N THR A 78 3.17 20.70 -15.66
CA THR A 78 2.55 21.49 -16.74
C THR A 78 1.66 22.58 -16.14
N PRO A 79 2.01 23.87 -16.27
CA PRO A 79 1.09 24.95 -15.95
C PRO A 79 0.06 25.04 -17.08
N GLY A 80 -1.22 24.73 -16.83
CA GLY A 80 -2.21 24.98 -17.89
C GLY A 80 -3.62 24.39 -17.81
N THR A 81 -3.92 23.39 -16.98
CA THR A 81 -5.32 23.04 -16.71
C THR A 81 -5.79 23.89 -15.54
N ALA A 82 -6.88 24.63 -15.74
CA ALA A 82 -7.48 25.48 -14.71
C ALA A 82 -7.61 24.72 -13.39
N ASN A 83 -7.53 25.43 -12.25
CA ASN A 83 -7.69 24.96 -10.86
C ASN A 83 -9.07 24.33 -10.56
N LYS A 84 -9.67 23.61 -11.50
CA LYS A 84 -10.96 22.93 -11.39
C LYS A 84 -10.68 21.45 -11.21
N GLY A 85 -11.17 20.93 -10.11
CA GLY A 85 -11.08 19.54 -9.69
C GLY A 85 -11.42 19.46 -8.22
N ALA A 86 -12.03 18.36 -7.78
CA ALA A 86 -12.26 18.08 -6.37
C ALA A 86 -11.42 16.87 -5.97
N ALA A 87 -11.09 16.79 -4.69
CA ALA A 87 -10.49 15.61 -4.09
C ALA A 87 -11.05 15.47 -2.69
N GLU A 88 -11.88 14.44 -2.52
CA GLU A 88 -12.77 14.30 -1.39
C GLU A 88 -12.82 12.85 -0.92
N LEU A 89 -13.05 12.68 0.39
CA LEU A 89 -13.28 11.40 1.05
C LEU A 89 -14.71 11.38 1.57
N LEU A 90 -15.43 10.30 1.29
CA LEU A 90 -16.80 10.09 1.75
C LEU A 90 -16.87 8.83 2.64
N PRO A 91 -17.70 8.82 3.70
CA PRO A 91 -17.92 7.64 4.52
C PRO A 91 -18.45 6.44 3.72
N ALA A 92 -17.87 5.26 3.92
CA ALA A 92 -18.46 3.99 3.49
C ALA A 92 -19.44 3.46 4.55
N HIS A 93 -20.48 2.75 4.11
CA HIS A 93 -21.40 2.08 5.01
C HIS A 93 -20.78 0.80 5.58
N THR A 94 -21.06 0.44 6.83
CA THR A 94 -20.66 -0.88 7.35
C THR A 94 -21.67 -1.93 6.90
N ALA A 95 -21.24 -2.96 6.18
CA ALA A 95 -22.11 -4.07 5.81
C ALA A 95 -22.41 -4.92 7.05
N ALA A 96 -23.69 -5.14 7.37
CA ALA A 96 -24.07 -6.04 8.45
C ALA A 96 -23.64 -7.49 8.14
N GLY A 97 -23.16 -8.21 9.15
CA GLY A 97 -22.85 -9.64 9.04
C GLY A 97 -24.11 -10.43 8.63
N THR A 98 -23.94 -11.37 7.70
CA THR A 98 -24.99 -12.26 7.21
C THR A 98 -25.43 -13.21 8.32
N GLY A 99 -26.45 -12.80 9.08
CA GLY A 99 -27.41 -13.70 9.70
C GLY A 99 -28.51 -14.01 8.69
N ASP A 100 -28.92 -15.27 8.64
CA ASP A 100 -29.81 -15.86 7.65
C ASP A 100 -31.06 -15.05 7.31
N GLY A 101 -31.47 -15.16 6.05
CA GLY A 101 -32.57 -14.42 5.47
C GLY A 101 -33.90 -14.67 6.17
N ASN A 102 -34.64 -13.58 6.38
CA ASN A 102 -36.06 -13.58 6.01
C ASN A 102 -36.47 -12.15 5.67
N GLY A 103 -36.88 -11.94 4.41
CA GLY A 103 -37.54 -10.72 4.02
C GLY A 103 -38.88 -10.63 4.74
N SER A 104 -39.13 -9.50 5.41
CA SER A 104 -40.49 -9.07 5.67
C SER A 104 -40.59 -7.56 5.49
N ASN A 105 -41.29 -7.23 4.42
CA ASN A 105 -42.00 -5.99 4.19
C ASN A 105 -42.72 -5.50 5.46
N GLY A 106 -42.69 -4.20 5.72
CA GLY A 106 -43.28 -3.63 6.94
C GLY A 106 -43.41 -2.12 6.90
N SER A 107 -44.06 -1.60 5.86
CA SER A 107 -44.63 -0.25 5.89
C SER A 107 -45.80 -0.21 6.87
N LYS A 108 -45.80 0.72 7.82
CA LYS A 108 -46.98 1.52 8.23
C LYS A 108 -46.74 2.47 9.40
N ASP A 109 -47.31 3.66 9.19
CA ASP A 109 -47.99 4.57 10.13
C ASP A 109 -47.28 4.95 11.45
N GLY A 110 -47.08 6.23 11.74
CA GLY A 110 -48.10 7.28 11.66
C GLY A 110 -48.79 7.40 13.02
N SER A 111 -48.33 8.33 13.85
CA SER A 111 -49.11 8.75 15.02
C SER A 111 -48.92 10.24 15.28
N LYS A 112 -50.02 10.97 15.04
CA LYS A 112 -50.31 12.31 15.51
C LYS A 112 -50.86 12.24 16.94
N GLY A 113 -50.56 13.28 17.72
CA GLY A 113 -51.22 13.61 18.99
C GLY A 113 -50.15 14.06 19.99
N ASP A 114 -50.21 15.20 20.66
CA ASP A 114 -51.31 16.12 20.88
C ASP A 114 -50.76 17.49 21.33
N LYS A 115 -51.51 18.56 21.07
CA LYS A 115 -51.23 19.92 21.56
C LYS A 115 -51.89 20.10 22.94
N GLY A 116 -51.12 20.53 23.93
CA GLY A 116 -51.64 21.05 25.20
C GLY A 116 -50.85 22.28 25.64
N SER A 117 -51.53 23.40 25.79
CA SER A 117 -51.00 24.74 26.03
C SER A 117 -50.94 25.10 27.52
N ASN A 118 -50.10 26.09 27.83
CA ASN A 118 -50.10 27.06 28.93
C ASN A 118 -49.37 26.76 30.24
N GLY A 119 -48.50 27.71 30.63
CA GLY A 119 -48.10 27.95 32.02
C GLY A 119 -46.81 28.74 32.18
N ASP A 120 -46.88 30.08 32.01
CA ASP A 120 -45.86 31.03 32.47
C ASP A 120 -45.56 30.86 33.98
N SER A 121 -44.29 30.91 34.39
CA SER A 121 -43.83 31.55 35.63
C SER A 121 -42.30 31.67 35.71
N LYS A 122 -41.88 32.81 36.25
CA LYS A 122 -40.54 33.40 36.30
C LYS A 122 -39.65 32.88 37.45
N ASP A 123 -38.35 33.13 37.25
CA ASP A 123 -37.27 33.46 38.19
C ASP A 123 -36.88 32.47 39.32
N GLY A 124 -35.60 32.11 39.33
CA GLY A 124 -34.94 31.38 40.41
C GLY A 124 -33.45 31.14 40.11
N ASP A 125 -32.64 32.14 40.40
CA ASP A 125 -31.17 32.17 40.37
C ASP A 125 -30.56 31.15 41.34
N ALA A 126 -29.58 30.34 40.87
CA ALA A 126 -28.64 29.61 41.72
C ALA A 126 -27.40 29.16 40.93
N SER A 127 -26.40 30.04 40.95
CA SER A 127 -24.96 29.77 41.05
C SER A 127 -24.52 28.30 41.24
N GLY A 128 -23.66 27.84 40.33
CA GLY A 128 -22.94 26.57 40.42
C GLY A 128 -21.79 26.50 39.40
N THR A 129 -20.72 27.25 39.66
CA THR A 129 -19.44 27.21 38.95
C THR A 129 -18.75 25.85 39.11
N GLU A 130 -18.46 25.16 38.01
CA GLU A 130 -17.25 24.35 37.87
C GLU A 130 -16.60 24.57 36.50
N ASN A 131 -15.35 25.01 36.56
CA ASN A 131 -14.47 25.35 35.45
C ASN A 131 -13.86 24.08 34.85
N GLY A 132 -14.25 23.72 33.63
CA GLY A 132 -13.49 22.83 32.75
C GLY A 132 -13.05 23.57 31.50
N LYS A 133 -11.88 24.24 31.55
CA LYS A 133 -11.25 24.85 30.36
C LYS A 133 -10.91 23.76 29.34
N ALA A 134 -11.73 23.62 28.30
CA ALA A 134 -11.30 23.02 27.05
C ALA A 134 -10.42 24.03 26.32
N SER A 135 -9.15 23.70 26.13
CA SER A 135 -8.23 24.47 25.29
C SER A 135 -8.63 24.30 23.83
N ASP A 136 -9.02 25.42 23.22
CA ASP A 136 -9.30 25.55 21.79
C ASP A 136 -8.03 25.20 20.98
N SER A 137 -8.05 24.06 20.30
CA SER A 137 -7.07 23.68 19.27
C SER A 137 -7.80 23.61 17.93
N PRO A 138 -7.34 24.28 16.87
CA PRO A 138 -8.00 24.24 15.57
C PRO A 138 -7.78 22.84 14.96
N GLY A 139 -8.86 22.09 14.68
CA GLY A 139 -8.79 20.85 13.88
C GLY A 139 -9.65 19.67 14.32
N ARG A 140 -10.32 19.71 15.48
CA ARG A 140 -11.21 18.63 15.93
C ARG A 140 -12.61 18.84 15.34
N GLN A 141 -12.92 18.16 14.25
CA GLN A 141 -14.28 18.13 13.70
C GLN A 141 -14.91 16.76 13.97
N ASP A 142 -15.94 16.74 14.81
CA ASP A 142 -16.87 15.62 14.95
C ASP A 142 -17.81 15.61 13.72
N VAL A 143 -17.31 15.25 12.54
CA VAL A 143 -18.12 15.21 11.32
C VAL A 143 -17.94 13.88 10.64
N LEU A 144 -18.98 13.03 10.63
CA LEU A 144 -19.24 12.03 9.59
C LEU A 144 -20.75 11.78 9.45
N THR A 145 -21.47 12.82 9.06
CA THR A 145 -22.83 12.74 8.51
C THR A 145 -22.80 13.31 7.09
N GLY A 146 -22.59 12.47 6.07
CA GLY A 146 -22.73 12.82 4.64
C GLY A 146 -21.75 13.82 4.03
N ASP A 147 -21.06 14.65 4.82
CA ASP A 147 -20.14 15.68 4.34
C ASP A 147 -18.74 15.13 4.01
N PRO A 148 -18.01 15.72 3.03
CA PRO A 148 -16.63 15.35 2.71
C PRO A 148 -15.67 15.54 3.89
N VAL A 149 -14.91 14.49 4.21
CA VAL A 149 -14.06 14.41 5.42
C VAL A 149 -12.73 15.15 5.26
N LEU A 150 -12.29 15.40 4.01
CA LEU A 150 -10.95 15.93 3.73
C LEU A 150 -10.88 16.65 2.37
N PRO A 151 -11.58 17.79 2.19
CA PRO A 151 -11.61 18.48 0.91
C PRO A 151 -10.26 19.16 0.62
N LEU A 152 -9.50 18.61 -0.32
CA LEU A 152 -8.28 19.24 -0.83
C LEU A 152 -8.65 20.27 -1.90
N LYS A 153 -8.18 21.51 -1.74
CA LYS A 153 -8.56 22.64 -2.60
C LYS A 153 -7.54 22.98 -3.69
N ALA A 154 -6.27 22.63 -3.48
CA ALA A 154 -5.18 22.93 -4.41
C ALA A 154 -4.00 21.96 -4.23
N PRO A 155 -3.23 21.68 -5.29
CA PRO A 155 -1.99 20.90 -5.18
C PRO A 155 -0.89 21.62 -4.38
N GLY A 156 -0.02 20.84 -3.75
CA GLY A 156 1.25 21.31 -3.18
C GLY A 156 1.25 21.70 -1.71
N ALA A 157 0.11 21.59 -1.02
CA ALA A 157 0.00 21.64 0.43
C ALA A 157 -0.91 20.50 0.91
N PRO A 158 -0.54 19.75 1.96
CA PRO A 158 -1.39 18.70 2.48
C PRO A 158 -2.55 19.29 3.28
N VAL A 159 -3.65 18.55 3.37
CA VAL A 159 -4.76 18.84 4.29
C VAL A 159 -4.89 17.67 5.26
N THR A 160 -5.19 17.98 6.52
CA THR A 160 -5.28 17.01 7.60
C THR A 160 -6.61 17.09 8.32
N VAL A 161 -7.14 15.94 8.75
CA VAL A 161 -8.29 15.83 9.65
C VAL A 161 -8.02 14.73 10.68
N THR A 162 -8.43 14.95 11.93
CA THR A 162 -8.21 14.00 13.02
C THR A 162 -9.53 13.62 13.66
N THR A 163 -9.68 12.34 14.00
CA THR A 163 -10.83 11.77 14.72
C THR A 163 -10.37 10.82 15.81
N SER A 164 -11.07 10.82 16.94
CA SER A 164 -10.88 9.87 18.05
C SER A 164 -12.04 8.87 18.17
N ARG A 165 -12.91 8.80 17.15
CA ARG A 165 -14.07 7.93 17.15
C ARG A 165 -13.66 6.49 16.85
N SER A 166 -13.94 5.58 17.78
CA SER A 166 -13.78 4.13 17.60
C SER A 166 -14.72 3.54 16.53
N ASP A 167 -15.82 4.25 16.23
CA ASP A 167 -16.80 3.88 15.21
C ASP A 167 -16.62 4.65 13.89
N ALA A 168 -15.46 5.29 13.68
CA ALA A 168 -15.17 5.93 12.41
C ALA A 168 -15.21 4.88 11.26
N PRO A 169 -15.91 5.17 10.15
CA PRO A 169 -16.06 4.29 9.02
C PRO A 169 -14.81 4.27 8.13
N ALA A 170 -14.74 3.28 7.25
CA ALA A 170 -13.86 3.35 6.08
C ALA A 170 -14.22 4.55 5.20
N LEU A 171 -13.26 5.07 4.43
CA LEU A 171 -13.47 6.22 3.55
C LEU A 171 -13.23 5.84 2.10
N ILE A 172 -14.12 6.30 1.22
CA ILE A 172 -14.02 6.16 -0.24
C ILE A 172 -13.66 7.51 -0.83
N GLY A 173 -12.55 7.54 -1.56
CA GLY A 173 -11.97 8.73 -2.13
C GLY A 173 -12.14 8.82 -3.63
N ILE A 174 -12.44 10.03 -4.12
CA ILE A 174 -12.44 10.38 -5.53
C ILE A 174 -11.68 11.68 -5.69
N SER A 175 -10.80 11.75 -6.68
CA SER A 175 -10.10 12.96 -7.08
C SER A 175 -10.15 13.12 -8.59
N ASP A 176 -10.35 14.34 -9.07
CA ASP A 176 -10.46 14.68 -10.50
C ASP A 176 -9.66 15.94 -10.89
N GLY A 177 -9.44 16.09 -12.20
CA GLY A 177 -8.83 17.28 -12.77
C GLY A 177 -7.41 17.52 -12.24
N ALA A 178 -7.13 18.76 -11.81
CA ALA A 178 -5.80 19.15 -11.35
C ALA A 178 -5.36 18.47 -10.03
N LEU A 179 -6.29 17.85 -9.29
CA LEU A 179 -6.00 17.18 -8.03
C LEU A 179 -5.76 15.69 -8.18
N ALA A 180 -6.11 15.08 -9.31
CA ALA A 180 -6.00 13.63 -9.52
C ALA A 180 -4.56 13.10 -9.67
N PRO A 181 -3.64 13.76 -10.39
CA PRO A 181 -2.29 13.25 -10.61
C PRO A 181 -1.47 13.08 -9.32
N GLY A 182 -1.32 11.84 -8.86
CA GLY A 182 -0.51 11.53 -7.68
C GLY A 182 -1.23 11.84 -6.37
N TRP A 183 -2.56 11.98 -6.42
CA TRP A 183 -3.36 12.15 -5.22
C TRP A 183 -3.08 10.99 -4.26
N THR A 184 -2.63 11.33 -3.07
CA THR A 184 -2.23 10.39 -2.04
C THR A 184 -2.95 10.74 -0.76
N VAL A 185 -3.56 9.74 -0.12
CA VAL A 185 -4.14 9.87 1.21
C VAL A 185 -3.45 8.85 2.12
N GLN A 186 -3.01 9.29 3.29
CA GLN A 186 -2.47 8.42 4.32
C GLN A 186 -3.33 8.49 5.58
N GLN A 187 -3.46 7.35 6.24
CA GLN A 187 -4.09 7.20 7.53
C GLN A 187 -3.03 6.80 8.55
N THR A 188 -2.94 7.56 9.62
CA THR A 188 -2.03 7.30 10.74
C THR A 188 -2.86 7.23 12.02
N THR A 189 -2.86 6.08 12.68
CA THR A 189 -3.61 5.83 13.92
C THR A 189 -2.64 5.56 15.06
N THR A 190 -2.76 6.28 16.16
CA THR A 190 -2.04 5.99 17.40
C THR A 190 -3.00 5.34 18.39
N VAL A 191 -2.62 4.18 18.94
CA VAL A 191 -3.32 3.54 20.06
C VAL A 191 -2.39 3.57 21.26
N SER A 192 -2.77 4.33 22.29
CA SER A 192 -1.87 4.66 23.40
C SER A 192 -1.60 3.50 24.36
N ALA A 193 -2.56 2.58 24.55
CA ALA A 193 -2.45 1.46 25.47
C ALA A 193 -3.41 0.31 25.10
N GLY A 194 -3.29 -0.81 25.81
CA GLY A 194 -4.14 -2.00 25.65
C GLY A 194 -3.64 -2.98 24.58
N ASP A 195 -4.46 -4.00 24.32
CA ASP A 195 -4.23 -4.95 23.24
C ASP A 195 -4.34 -4.21 21.91
N GLY A 196 -3.30 -4.27 21.07
CA GLY A 196 -3.22 -3.45 19.87
C GLY A 196 -2.80 -2.00 20.11
N ARG A 197 -2.09 -1.70 21.21
CA ARG A 197 -1.21 -0.52 21.29
C ARG A 197 -0.29 -0.49 20.06
N GLY A 198 -0.03 0.70 19.52
CA GLY A 198 0.92 0.86 18.43
C GLY A 198 0.71 2.14 17.64
N LEU A 199 1.56 2.32 16.63
CA LEU A 199 1.40 3.34 15.60
C LEU A 199 1.09 2.61 14.30
N LEU A 200 -0.17 2.67 13.87
CA LEU A 200 -0.63 2.01 12.66
C LEU A 200 -0.62 3.00 11.51
N GLY A 201 0.16 2.74 10.47
CA GLY A 201 0.25 3.59 9.29
C GLY A 201 -0.13 2.86 8.02
N THR A 202 -1.03 3.43 7.22
CA THR A 202 -1.33 2.92 5.88
C THR A 202 -1.54 4.04 4.87
N SER A 203 -1.24 3.75 3.61
CA SER A 203 -1.66 4.59 2.48
C SER A 203 -2.98 4.04 1.98
N CYS A 204 -3.96 4.91 1.76
CA CYS A 204 -5.23 4.50 1.19
C CYS A 204 -4.98 3.88 -0.19
N VAL A 205 -5.59 2.73 -0.45
CA VAL A 205 -5.24 1.88 -1.59
C VAL A 205 -6.16 2.18 -2.75
N ALA A 206 -5.66 2.09 -3.98
CA ALA A 206 -6.60 2.10 -5.11
C ALA A 206 -7.36 0.77 -5.18
N PRO A 207 -8.63 0.81 -5.59
CA PRO A 207 -9.44 -0.39 -5.77
C PRO A 207 -8.85 -1.31 -6.84
N GLY A 208 -8.83 -2.61 -6.57
CA GLY A 208 -8.26 -3.64 -7.43
C GLY A 208 -8.99 -4.97 -7.29
N THR A 209 -8.38 -6.01 -7.85
CA THR A 209 -8.99 -7.36 -7.91
C THR A 209 -8.13 -8.47 -7.33
N ASP A 210 -6.88 -8.17 -6.97
CA ASP A 210 -5.87 -9.15 -6.55
C ASP A 210 -5.01 -8.51 -5.47
N PHE A 211 -5.00 -9.09 -4.27
CA PHE A 211 -4.26 -8.57 -3.12
C PHE A 211 -3.63 -9.70 -2.31
N TRP A 212 -2.32 -9.60 -2.10
CA TRP A 212 -1.53 -10.59 -1.36
C TRP A 212 -0.97 -9.99 -0.08
N PHE A 213 -1.16 -10.68 1.05
CA PHE A 213 -0.70 -10.25 2.37
C PHE A 213 0.12 -11.36 3.06
N PRO A 214 1.40 -11.53 2.69
CA PRO A 214 2.31 -12.40 3.44
C PRO A 214 2.53 -11.82 4.85
N GLY A 215 2.45 -12.65 5.89
CA GLY A 215 2.64 -12.23 7.29
C GLY A 215 1.35 -12.08 8.10
N ALA A 216 0.19 -12.38 7.50
CA ALA A 216 -1.06 -12.57 8.23
C ALA A 216 -0.95 -13.75 9.23
N SER A 217 -1.85 -13.81 10.20
CA SER A 217 -1.87 -14.84 11.23
C SER A 217 -3.28 -15.09 11.76
N THR A 218 -3.53 -16.32 12.20
CA THR A 218 -4.73 -16.69 12.96
C THR A 218 -4.38 -17.22 14.36
N ALA A 219 -3.15 -16.96 14.82
CA ALA A 219 -2.69 -17.30 16.16
C ALA A 219 -3.52 -16.62 17.26
N GLY A 220 -3.58 -17.23 18.45
CA GLY A 220 -4.44 -16.74 19.54
C GLY A 220 -4.01 -15.39 20.14
N ASP A 221 -2.74 -15.02 19.99
CA ASP A 221 -2.17 -13.72 20.37
C ASP A 221 -2.30 -12.66 19.27
N ARG A 222 -2.95 -13.01 18.15
CA ARG A 222 -3.13 -12.16 16.97
C ARG A 222 -4.61 -11.93 16.67
N GLN A 223 -4.96 -10.67 16.41
CA GLN A 223 -6.27 -10.23 15.95
C GLN A 223 -6.12 -9.57 14.59
N ASP A 224 -6.01 -10.40 13.55
CA ASP A 224 -5.85 -9.94 12.18
C ASP A 224 -7.22 -9.77 11.51
N TYR A 225 -7.57 -8.53 11.18
CA TYR A 225 -8.78 -8.20 10.42
C TYR A 225 -8.41 -7.79 9.00
N VAL A 226 -8.94 -8.48 8.00
CA VAL A 226 -8.93 -7.95 6.63
C VAL A 226 -10.12 -7.02 6.44
N HIS A 227 -9.85 -5.78 6.06
CA HIS A 227 -10.86 -4.78 5.74
C HIS A 227 -11.10 -4.76 4.24
N LEU A 228 -12.29 -5.16 3.81
CA LEU A 228 -12.71 -5.21 2.40
C LEU A 228 -13.69 -4.08 2.12
N THR A 229 -13.29 -3.09 1.34
CA THR A 229 -14.14 -1.92 1.07
C THR A 229 -14.43 -1.80 -0.42
N ASN A 230 -15.71 -1.82 -0.79
CA ASN A 230 -16.20 -1.66 -2.15
C ASN A 230 -16.56 -0.18 -2.40
N PRO A 231 -15.79 0.53 -3.25
CA PRO A 231 -16.07 1.91 -3.60
C PRO A 231 -17.11 2.07 -4.71
N ASP A 232 -17.44 0.98 -5.42
CA ASP A 232 -18.25 1.00 -6.62
C ASP A 232 -19.76 0.92 -6.26
N SER A 233 -20.60 1.31 -7.22
CA SER A 233 -22.07 1.31 -7.09
C SER A 233 -22.71 -0.07 -7.32
N SER A 234 -21.91 -1.06 -7.72
CA SER A 234 -22.30 -2.46 -7.86
C SER A 234 -21.67 -3.30 -6.76
N GLN A 235 -22.35 -4.37 -6.34
CA GLN A 235 -21.80 -5.34 -5.39
C GLN A 235 -20.50 -5.98 -5.93
N ALA A 236 -19.53 -6.15 -5.03
CA ALA A 236 -18.33 -6.94 -5.28
C ALA A 236 -18.44 -8.31 -4.59
N VAL A 237 -17.73 -9.31 -5.14
CA VAL A 237 -17.66 -10.66 -4.57
C VAL A 237 -16.20 -11.06 -4.45
N VAL A 238 -15.78 -11.46 -3.25
CA VAL A 238 -14.38 -11.72 -2.89
C VAL A 238 -14.24 -13.11 -2.28
N ASP A 239 -13.21 -13.84 -2.68
CA ASP A 239 -12.73 -15.04 -2.00
C ASP A 239 -11.49 -14.69 -1.16
N LEU A 240 -11.47 -15.10 0.10
CA LEU A 240 -10.33 -14.99 1.01
C LEU A 240 -9.64 -16.35 1.12
N GLU A 241 -8.53 -16.50 0.40
CA GLU A 241 -7.76 -17.74 0.40
C GLU A 241 -6.57 -17.62 1.35
N LEU A 242 -6.39 -18.62 2.21
CA LEU A 242 -5.32 -18.66 3.21
C LEU A 242 -4.32 -19.76 2.86
N TYR A 243 -3.03 -19.43 2.89
CA TYR A 243 -1.94 -20.35 2.57
C TYR A 243 -0.92 -20.42 3.70
N GLY A 244 -0.66 -21.62 4.20
CA GLY A 244 0.36 -21.93 5.22
C GLY A 244 1.52 -22.75 4.66
N GLU A 245 2.32 -23.31 5.57
CA GLU A 245 3.49 -24.13 5.23
C GLU A 245 3.15 -25.43 4.48
N ASP A 246 1.96 -25.99 4.75
CA ASP A 246 1.44 -27.18 4.09
C ASP A 246 0.56 -26.87 2.87
N GLY A 247 0.49 -25.59 2.47
CA GLY A 247 -0.30 -25.11 1.33
C GLY A 247 -1.63 -24.48 1.71
N ARG A 248 -2.65 -24.63 0.85
CA ARG A 248 -3.98 -24.03 1.04
C ARG A 248 -4.62 -24.54 2.33
N ILE A 249 -5.10 -23.61 3.15
CA ILE A 249 -5.87 -23.88 4.36
C ILE A 249 -7.35 -23.83 3.99
N ASP A 250 -8.10 -24.82 4.46
CA ASP A 250 -9.55 -24.86 4.26
C ASP A 250 -10.23 -23.77 5.07
N ALA A 251 -10.92 -22.87 4.36
CA ALA A 251 -11.57 -21.68 4.90
C ALA A 251 -12.89 -21.40 4.15
N PRO A 252 -13.88 -22.30 4.20
CA PRO A 252 -15.09 -22.21 3.36
C PRO A 252 -15.93 -20.97 3.65
N SER A 253 -15.90 -20.44 4.87
CA SER A 253 -16.55 -19.16 5.23
C SER A 253 -15.85 -17.93 4.63
N GLY A 254 -14.65 -18.10 4.08
CA GLY A 254 -13.89 -17.09 3.35
C GLY A 254 -14.28 -16.96 1.87
N GLU A 255 -15.12 -17.86 1.34
CA GLU A 255 -15.49 -17.87 -0.08
C GLU A 255 -16.77 -17.07 -0.37
N SER A 256 -16.85 -16.48 -1.56
CA SER A 256 -18.01 -15.75 -2.09
C SER A 256 -18.55 -14.68 -1.16
N ILE A 257 -17.65 -13.94 -0.51
CA ILE A 257 -18.00 -12.86 0.41
C ILE A 257 -18.56 -11.69 -0.41
N ASN A 258 -19.83 -11.40 -0.16
CA ASN A 258 -20.52 -10.26 -0.76
C ASN A 258 -20.16 -8.96 -0.05
N ILE A 259 -19.71 -7.96 -0.82
CA ILE A 259 -19.43 -6.61 -0.36
C ILE A 259 -20.40 -5.66 -1.08
N PRO A 260 -21.46 -5.19 -0.41
CA PRO A 260 -22.43 -4.26 -1.00
C PRO A 260 -21.80 -2.99 -1.58
N PRO A 261 -22.50 -2.27 -2.48
CA PRO A 261 -22.06 -0.97 -2.97
C PRO A 261 -21.69 0.00 -1.85
N HIS A 262 -20.63 0.78 -2.05
CA HIS A 262 -20.18 1.83 -1.12
C HIS A 262 -20.08 1.38 0.35
N SER A 263 -19.63 0.15 0.58
CA SER A 263 -19.59 -0.45 1.91
C SER A 263 -18.25 -1.08 2.25
N THR A 264 -18.02 -1.26 3.55
CA THR A 264 -16.87 -1.98 4.09
C THR A 264 -17.33 -3.20 4.91
N LYS A 265 -16.55 -4.28 4.83
CA LYS A 265 -16.74 -5.49 5.62
C LYS A 265 -15.39 -5.90 6.23
N PRO A 266 -15.17 -5.66 7.52
CA PRO A 266 -14.06 -6.26 8.25
C PRO A 266 -14.33 -7.75 8.49
N VAL A 267 -13.32 -8.59 8.27
CA VAL A 267 -13.39 -10.04 8.50
C VAL A 267 -12.22 -10.46 9.39
N LEU A 268 -12.53 -11.04 10.56
CA LEU A 268 -11.52 -11.59 11.47
C LEU A 268 -11.00 -12.92 10.91
N LEU A 269 -9.73 -12.99 10.55
CA LEU A 269 -9.16 -14.16 9.88
C LEU A 269 -9.21 -15.45 10.72
N SER A 270 -9.11 -15.34 12.05
CA SER A 270 -9.17 -16.50 12.94
C SER A 270 -10.55 -17.18 12.96
N THR A 271 -11.62 -16.48 12.52
CA THR A 271 -12.96 -17.06 12.39
C THR A 271 -13.15 -17.89 11.12
N LEU A 272 -12.19 -17.80 10.17
CA LEU A 272 -12.26 -18.50 8.90
C LEU A 272 -11.68 -19.91 8.97
N VAL A 273 -10.92 -20.22 10.03
CA VAL A 273 -10.17 -21.48 10.15
C VAL A 273 -10.47 -22.18 11.47
N ASN A 274 -10.37 -23.51 11.46
CA ASN A 274 -10.57 -24.33 12.66
C ASN A 274 -9.32 -24.47 13.53
N LYS A 275 -8.14 -24.18 12.97
CA LYS A 275 -6.84 -24.34 13.63
C LYS A 275 -6.04 -23.05 13.53
N PRO A 276 -5.62 -22.46 14.67
CA PRO A 276 -4.71 -21.31 14.67
C PRO A 276 -3.44 -21.64 13.91
N THR A 277 -3.03 -20.75 13.01
CA THR A 277 -1.84 -20.92 12.16
C THR A 277 -1.06 -19.61 12.12
N ILE A 278 0.25 -19.69 12.28
CA ILE A 278 1.18 -18.56 12.17
C ILE A 278 1.75 -18.46 10.75
N ASN A 279 2.33 -17.30 10.42
CA ASN A 279 3.06 -17.08 9.16
C ASN A 279 2.22 -17.42 7.91
N LEU A 280 1.00 -16.89 7.84
CA LEU A 280 0.11 -17.11 6.72
C LEU A 280 0.37 -16.11 5.61
N THR A 281 -0.01 -16.52 4.39
CA THR A 281 -0.26 -15.60 3.30
C THR A 281 -1.76 -15.58 3.04
N LEU A 282 -2.38 -14.40 3.15
CA LEU A 282 -3.75 -14.16 2.72
C LEU A 282 -3.76 -13.69 1.27
N HIS A 283 -4.67 -14.22 0.47
CA HIS A 283 -5.00 -13.75 -0.87
C HIS A 283 -6.47 -13.32 -0.90
N ALA A 284 -6.73 -12.04 -1.17
CA ALA A 284 -8.08 -11.55 -1.42
C ALA A 284 -8.30 -11.48 -2.95
N ALA A 285 -8.99 -12.50 -3.47
CA ALA A 285 -9.26 -12.66 -4.90
C ALA A 285 -10.67 -12.15 -5.23
N VAL A 286 -10.78 -11.12 -6.06
CA VAL A 286 -12.07 -10.54 -6.44
C VAL A 286 -12.63 -11.28 -7.66
N ARG A 287 -13.80 -11.90 -7.51
CA ARG A 287 -14.51 -12.60 -8.59
C ARG A 287 -15.29 -11.64 -9.49
N SER A 288 -15.81 -10.56 -8.90
CA SER A 288 -16.59 -9.54 -9.58
C SER A 288 -16.51 -8.21 -8.84
N GLY A 289 -16.48 -7.10 -9.58
CA GLY A 289 -16.29 -5.75 -9.03
C GLY A 289 -14.83 -5.46 -8.70
N ARG A 290 -14.60 -4.47 -7.83
CA ARG A 290 -13.29 -4.09 -7.30
C ARG A 290 -13.43 -3.73 -5.83
N ILE A 291 -12.37 -3.91 -5.06
CA ILE A 291 -12.32 -3.55 -3.64
C ILE A 291 -10.97 -2.92 -3.31
N GLY A 292 -10.92 -2.12 -2.24
CA GLY A 292 -9.70 -1.88 -1.49
C GLY A 292 -9.57 -2.92 -0.38
N ALA A 293 -8.37 -3.47 -0.17
CA ALA A 293 -8.07 -4.40 0.91
C ALA A 293 -6.85 -3.95 1.72
N SER A 294 -6.91 -4.13 3.03
CA SER A 294 -5.78 -3.94 3.96
C SER A 294 -5.98 -4.84 5.18
N VAL A 295 -4.90 -5.37 5.76
CA VAL A 295 -4.99 -6.18 6.97
C VAL A 295 -4.56 -5.34 8.16
N GLN A 296 -5.44 -5.17 9.14
CA GLN A 296 -5.10 -4.61 10.43
C GLN A 296 -4.54 -5.74 11.30
N VAL A 297 -3.32 -5.58 11.79
CA VAL A 297 -2.69 -6.56 12.68
C VAL A 297 -2.61 -5.98 14.09
N ALA A 298 -3.21 -6.68 15.06
CA ALA A 298 -3.00 -6.41 16.47
C ALA A 298 -2.44 -7.66 17.15
N ASP A 299 -1.30 -7.49 17.83
CA ASP A 299 -0.63 -8.51 18.62
C ASP A 299 -0.65 -8.10 20.11
N THR A 300 -0.97 -9.03 20.99
CA THR A 300 -1.09 -8.75 22.44
C THR A 300 0.25 -8.40 23.10
N ASN A 301 1.38 -8.77 22.48
CA ASN A 301 2.71 -8.62 23.08
C ASN A 301 3.59 -7.60 22.35
N ILE A 302 3.56 -7.61 21.02
CA ILE A 302 4.47 -6.81 20.18
C ILE A 302 3.76 -5.70 19.41
N GLY A 303 2.55 -5.34 19.84
CA GLY A 303 1.84 -4.15 19.37
C GLY A 303 1.09 -4.33 18.05
N SER A 304 0.93 -3.26 17.28
CA SER A 304 0.05 -3.26 16.10
C SER A 304 0.51 -2.33 14.99
N ASP A 305 0.20 -2.72 13.75
CA ASP A 305 0.36 -1.92 12.54
C ASP A 305 -0.59 -2.44 11.44
N TRP A 306 -0.67 -1.71 10.33
CA TRP A 306 -1.25 -2.24 9.10
C TRP A 306 -0.24 -3.14 8.38
N LEU A 307 -0.74 -4.23 7.80
CA LEU A 307 -0.06 -5.04 6.78
C LEU A 307 -0.65 -4.64 5.41
N PRO A 308 0.06 -3.82 4.62
CA PRO A 308 -0.38 -3.48 3.26
C PRO A 308 -0.19 -4.66 2.31
N ALA A 309 -0.89 -4.64 1.19
CA ALA A 309 -0.71 -5.65 0.15
C ALA A 309 0.72 -5.57 -0.43
N ALA A 310 1.32 -6.73 -0.67
CA ALA A 310 2.56 -6.84 -1.42
C ALA A 310 2.35 -6.43 -2.88
N SER A 311 3.41 -5.92 -3.51
CA SER A 311 3.47 -5.86 -4.96
C SER A 311 3.18 -7.24 -5.56
N GLY A 312 2.53 -7.28 -6.72
CA GLY A 312 2.13 -8.52 -7.38
C GLY A 312 3.29 -9.51 -7.58
N ALA A 313 2.92 -10.76 -7.84
CA ALA A 313 3.85 -11.87 -7.90
C ALA A 313 4.99 -11.63 -8.92
N ALA A 314 6.22 -11.87 -8.48
CA ALA A 314 7.42 -11.64 -9.28
C ALA A 314 8.51 -12.66 -8.96
N THR A 315 9.54 -12.72 -9.79
CA THR A 315 10.72 -13.59 -9.56
C THR A 315 11.81 -12.91 -8.73
N SER A 316 11.66 -11.61 -8.46
CA SER A 316 12.52 -10.81 -7.59
C SER A 316 11.68 -9.83 -6.80
N ALA A 317 12.16 -9.42 -5.63
CA ALA A 317 11.44 -8.49 -4.77
C ALA A 317 12.41 -7.63 -3.96
N VAL A 318 11.96 -6.42 -3.62
CA VAL A 318 12.65 -5.52 -2.68
C VAL A 318 11.69 -5.15 -1.56
N LEU A 319 12.15 -5.32 -0.32
CA LEU A 319 11.41 -5.01 0.91
C LEU A 319 12.14 -3.85 1.60
N PRO A 320 11.81 -2.59 1.25
CA PRO A 320 12.65 -1.44 1.59
C PRO A 320 12.49 -0.96 3.04
N GLY A 321 13.60 -0.63 3.69
CA GLY A 321 13.61 0.20 4.91
C GLY A 321 13.48 -0.53 6.25
N ILE A 322 14.24 -1.62 6.43
CA ILE A 322 14.47 -2.22 7.74
C ILE A 322 15.24 -1.22 8.63
N PRO A 323 14.69 -0.83 9.79
CA PRO A 323 15.33 0.11 10.70
C PRO A 323 16.63 -0.45 11.30
N LYS A 324 17.56 0.45 11.59
CA LYS A 324 18.88 0.12 12.14
C LYS A 324 18.83 -0.55 13.52
N ASP A 325 17.75 -0.32 14.26
CA ASP A 325 17.50 -0.82 15.61
C ASP A 325 16.42 -1.91 15.64
N ALA A 326 16.11 -2.52 14.49
CA ALA A 326 15.33 -3.74 14.43
C ALA A 326 15.98 -4.84 15.28
N THR A 327 15.20 -5.40 16.20
CA THR A 327 15.65 -6.46 17.11
C THR A 327 15.32 -7.86 16.59
N SER A 328 14.32 -7.96 15.72
CA SER A 328 13.95 -9.17 14.99
C SER A 328 13.34 -8.78 13.65
N VAL A 329 13.67 -9.54 12.61
CA VAL A 329 13.09 -9.43 11.28
C VAL A 329 12.70 -10.83 10.85
N ARG A 330 11.42 -11.03 10.53
CA ARG A 330 10.91 -12.30 9.97
C ARG A 330 10.49 -12.08 8.53
N LEU A 331 11.06 -12.85 7.61
CA LEU A 331 10.65 -12.91 6.20
C LEU A 331 9.55 -13.95 6.05
N ILE A 332 8.46 -13.60 5.36
CA ILE A 332 7.38 -14.50 4.96
C ILE A 332 7.24 -14.39 3.43
N ALA A 333 7.26 -15.52 2.73
CA ALA A 333 7.13 -15.58 1.28
C ALA A 333 6.22 -16.73 0.84
N TYR A 334 5.49 -16.52 -0.24
CA TYR A 334 4.58 -17.50 -0.83
C TYR A 334 4.82 -17.64 -2.33
N ALA A 335 5.01 -18.87 -2.81
CA ALA A 335 5.15 -19.16 -4.23
C ALA A 335 3.77 -19.30 -4.89
N THR A 336 3.44 -18.34 -5.75
CA THR A 336 2.11 -18.22 -6.38
C THR A 336 1.90 -19.16 -7.57
N GLY A 337 2.99 -19.60 -8.20
CA GLY A 337 2.97 -20.44 -9.41
C GLY A 337 2.93 -21.94 -9.13
N SER A 338 2.98 -22.73 -10.21
CA SER A 338 3.11 -24.20 -10.17
C SER A 338 4.54 -24.69 -9.91
N ASP A 339 5.52 -23.79 -10.00
CA ASP A 339 6.93 -24.09 -9.80
C ASP A 339 7.40 -23.55 -8.44
N ASP A 340 8.39 -24.23 -7.86
CA ASP A 340 9.07 -23.77 -6.66
C ASP A 340 9.81 -22.44 -6.93
N ALA A 341 9.94 -21.63 -5.88
CA ALA A 341 10.72 -20.40 -5.89
C ALA A 341 11.93 -20.56 -4.96
N GLU A 342 13.11 -20.66 -5.54
CA GLU A 342 14.39 -20.55 -4.84
C GLU A 342 14.93 -19.13 -5.03
N MET A 343 15.17 -18.45 -3.92
CA MET A 343 15.63 -17.05 -3.92
C MET A 343 16.86 -16.87 -3.04
N LYS A 344 17.83 -16.12 -3.55
CA LYS A 344 18.94 -15.60 -2.76
C LYS A 344 18.45 -14.44 -1.90
N ILE A 345 18.84 -14.43 -0.63
CA ILE A 345 18.56 -13.33 0.28
C ILE A 345 19.79 -12.43 0.40
N ARG A 346 19.60 -11.13 0.21
CA ARG A 346 20.63 -10.10 0.43
C ARG A 346 20.08 -8.96 1.27
N LEU A 347 20.86 -8.51 2.26
CA LEU A 347 20.62 -7.24 2.94
C LEU A 347 21.42 -6.14 2.22
N SER A 348 20.73 -5.21 1.56
CA SER A 348 21.34 -3.99 1.02
C SER A 348 21.45 -2.95 2.12
N GLY A 349 22.67 -2.58 2.49
CA GLY A 349 22.98 -1.53 3.47
C GLY A 349 23.58 -0.28 2.82
N PRO A 350 24.09 0.67 3.63
CA PRO A 350 24.61 1.95 3.14
C PRO A 350 25.90 1.84 2.31
N THR A 351 26.68 0.77 2.52
CA THR A 351 27.99 0.56 1.88
C THR A 351 27.99 -0.53 0.81
N GLY A 352 26.90 -1.29 0.68
CA GLY A 352 26.75 -2.38 -0.26
C GLY A 352 25.77 -3.42 0.26
N ALA A 353 25.65 -4.54 -0.45
CA ALA A 353 24.82 -5.64 -0.02
C ALA A 353 25.64 -6.79 0.56
N ILE A 354 25.13 -7.37 1.64
CA ILE A 354 25.70 -8.54 2.30
C ILE A 354 24.73 -9.72 2.20
N THR A 355 25.29 -10.92 2.29
CA THR A 355 24.49 -12.14 2.41
C THR A 355 24.34 -12.48 3.90
N PRO A 356 23.12 -12.58 4.44
CA PRO A 356 22.93 -12.91 5.85
C PRO A 356 23.41 -14.34 6.14
N ALA A 357 24.25 -14.50 7.17
CA ALA A 357 24.82 -15.79 7.52
C ALA A 357 23.74 -16.77 7.98
N GLY A 358 23.73 -17.99 7.42
CA GLY A 358 22.74 -19.03 7.72
C GLY A 358 21.39 -18.83 7.03
N HIS A 359 21.23 -17.74 6.27
CA HIS A 359 20.02 -17.42 5.51
C HIS A 359 20.39 -16.94 4.11
N GLU A 360 21.36 -17.60 3.47
CA GLU A 360 21.84 -17.24 2.13
C GLU A 360 20.74 -17.40 1.07
N THR A 361 19.87 -18.40 1.27
CA THR A 361 18.83 -18.83 0.33
C THR A 361 17.53 -19.16 1.05
N LEU A 362 16.40 -18.89 0.42
CA LEU A 362 15.09 -19.37 0.82
C LEU A 362 14.49 -20.20 -0.31
N ASN A 363 14.03 -21.41 0.03
CA ASN A 363 13.25 -22.27 -0.83
C ASN A 363 11.78 -22.20 -0.42
N VAL A 364 10.91 -21.84 -1.35
CA VAL A 364 9.46 -21.81 -1.17
C VAL A 364 8.86 -22.79 -2.17
N LYS A 365 8.21 -23.82 -1.66
CA LYS A 365 7.53 -24.80 -2.50
C LYS A 365 6.32 -24.15 -3.18
N SER A 366 6.01 -24.59 -4.39
CA SER A 366 4.81 -24.16 -5.12
C SER A 366 3.57 -24.20 -4.22
N ARG A 367 2.82 -23.09 -4.21
CA ARG A 367 1.56 -22.92 -3.45
C ARG A 367 1.68 -23.13 -1.95
N MET A 368 2.87 -22.92 -1.39
CA MET A 368 3.12 -22.96 0.05
C MET A 368 3.73 -21.63 0.53
N THR A 369 3.51 -21.33 1.82
CA THR A 369 4.14 -20.20 2.51
C THR A 369 5.35 -20.70 3.30
N SER A 370 6.50 -20.07 3.12
CA SER A 370 7.68 -20.28 3.98
C SER A 370 7.97 -19.04 4.80
N ALA A 371 8.49 -19.23 6.01
CA ALA A 371 8.95 -18.13 6.85
C ALA A 371 10.35 -18.40 7.42
N VAL A 372 11.15 -17.34 7.54
CA VAL A 372 12.52 -17.38 8.06
C VAL A 372 12.71 -16.27 9.07
N ASP A 373 13.24 -16.61 10.24
CA ASP A 373 13.68 -15.64 11.23
C ASP A 373 15.10 -15.18 10.92
N LEU A 374 15.27 -13.90 10.62
CA LEU A 374 16.55 -13.28 10.28
C LEU A 374 17.20 -12.60 11.49
N GLY A 375 16.53 -12.59 12.65
CA GLY A 375 17.01 -11.93 13.87
C GLY A 375 17.28 -10.43 13.69
N ASP A 376 18.29 -9.92 14.39
CA ASP A 376 18.79 -8.54 14.32
C ASP A 376 19.70 -8.32 13.10
N ILE A 377 19.19 -8.64 11.91
CA ILE A 377 19.93 -8.68 10.65
C ILE A 377 20.67 -7.37 10.31
N THR A 378 20.16 -6.22 10.77
CA THR A 378 20.70 -4.89 10.48
C THR A 378 21.95 -4.54 11.28
N LYS A 379 22.17 -5.17 12.44
CA LYS A 379 23.36 -4.96 13.30
C LYS A 379 23.72 -3.48 13.54
N GLY A 380 22.73 -2.60 13.63
CA GLY A 380 22.93 -1.17 13.87
C GLY A 380 23.00 -0.28 12.62
N GLU A 381 22.89 -0.84 11.41
CA GLU A 381 22.84 -0.10 10.15
C GLU A 381 21.50 -0.31 9.43
N PRO A 382 20.82 0.76 8.95
CA PRO A 382 19.57 0.60 8.23
C PRO A 382 19.81 -0.10 6.89
N GLY A 383 18.82 -0.85 6.42
CA GLY A 383 18.95 -1.57 5.15
C GLY A 383 17.63 -2.00 4.55
N SER A 384 17.70 -2.74 3.46
CA SER A 384 16.55 -3.29 2.75
C SER A 384 16.83 -4.72 2.33
N LEU A 385 15.82 -5.58 2.36
CA LEU A 385 15.98 -6.95 1.87
C LEU A 385 15.76 -6.99 0.36
N VAL A 386 16.68 -7.63 -0.35
CA VAL A 386 16.61 -7.86 -1.80
C VAL A 386 16.58 -9.36 -2.03
N LEU A 387 15.53 -9.83 -2.70
CA LEU A 387 15.29 -11.21 -3.05
C LEU A 387 15.47 -11.36 -4.56
N THR A 388 16.37 -12.24 -4.99
CA THR A 388 16.65 -12.50 -6.42
C THR A 388 16.57 -13.98 -6.70
N PRO A 389 16.14 -14.39 -7.90
CA PRO A 389 16.00 -15.81 -8.22
C PRO A 389 17.36 -16.51 -8.15
N GLN A 390 17.35 -17.76 -7.70
CA GLN A 390 18.53 -18.61 -7.63
C GLN A 390 18.23 -20.00 -8.19
N GLY A 391 19.23 -20.62 -8.83
CA GLY A 391 19.07 -21.95 -9.38
C GLY A 391 18.11 -22.00 -10.57
N LYS A 392 17.42 -23.14 -10.73
CA LYS A 392 16.45 -23.37 -11.82
C LYS A 392 15.01 -23.12 -11.39
N ASN A 393 14.75 -23.05 -10.09
CA ASN A 393 13.43 -22.90 -9.51
C ASN A 393 13.11 -21.41 -9.37
N THR A 394 12.63 -20.80 -10.45
CA THR A 394 12.38 -19.34 -10.51
C THR A 394 10.88 -19.03 -10.52
N GLY A 395 10.07 -19.80 -9.77
CA GLY A 395 8.64 -19.59 -9.65
C GLY A 395 8.30 -18.18 -9.12
N PRO A 396 7.18 -17.58 -9.54
CA PRO A 396 6.77 -16.26 -9.07
C PRO A 396 6.29 -16.32 -7.62
N PHE A 397 6.68 -15.33 -6.81
CA PHE A 397 6.34 -15.26 -5.39
C PHE A 397 5.91 -13.86 -4.96
N VAL A 398 5.28 -13.80 -3.78
CA VAL A 398 5.01 -12.57 -3.02
C VAL A 398 5.71 -12.68 -1.67
N ALA A 399 6.14 -11.56 -1.09
CA ALA A 399 6.86 -11.54 0.17
C ALA A 399 6.58 -10.30 1.01
N ALA A 400 6.73 -10.43 2.32
CA ALA A 400 6.72 -9.34 3.28
C ALA A 400 7.66 -9.63 4.47
N LEU A 401 8.07 -8.58 5.17
CA LEU A 401 8.75 -8.67 6.46
C LEU A 401 7.79 -8.29 7.58
N ARG A 402 7.89 -8.99 8.70
CA ARG A 402 7.51 -8.46 10.01
C ARG A 402 8.77 -8.00 10.72
N VAL A 403 8.79 -6.74 11.14
CA VAL A 403 9.91 -6.12 11.86
C VAL A 403 9.48 -5.84 13.28
N THR A 404 10.33 -6.16 14.26
CA THR A 404 10.09 -5.86 15.69
C THR A 404 11.19 -4.96 16.22
N ARG A 405 10.79 -3.89 16.93
CA ARG A 405 11.68 -2.97 17.65
C ARG A 405 11.37 -3.01 19.14
N GLY A 406 12.34 -2.58 19.95
CA GLY A 406 12.20 -2.55 21.41
C GLY A 406 12.53 -3.88 22.09
N LYS A 407 12.34 -3.94 23.40
CA LYS A 407 12.71 -5.09 24.25
C LYS A 407 11.68 -5.32 25.35
N GLY A 408 11.55 -6.57 25.79
CA GLY A 408 10.64 -6.94 26.87
C GLY A 408 9.20 -6.59 26.51
N ASP A 409 8.51 -5.90 27.42
CA ASP A 409 7.14 -5.42 27.28
C ASP A 409 6.99 -4.14 26.44
N ARG A 410 8.11 -3.48 26.07
CA ARG A 410 8.13 -2.27 25.24
C ARG A 410 8.46 -2.57 23.79
N GLN A 411 7.86 -3.62 23.25
CA GLN A 411 8.02 -4.02 21.86
C GLN A 411 6.89 -3.48 20.98
N GLU A 412 7.27 -3.17 19.74
CA GLU A 412 6.35 -2.76 18.67
C GLU A 412 6.72 -3.47 17.37
N THR A 413 5.74 -3.61 16.48
CA THR A 413 5.91 -4.29 15.20
C THR A 413 5.40 -3.45 14.05
N ALA A 414 6.05 -3.59 12.89
CA ALA A 414 5.61 -3.01 11.62
C ALA A 414 5.83 -4.02 10.49
N PHE A 415 5.16 -3.80 9.36
CA PHE A 415 5.26 -4.68 8.20
C PHE A 415 5.91 -3.98 7.01
N ILE A 416 6.76 -4.69 6.28
CA ILE A 416 7.40 -4.20 5.06
C ILE A 416 7.06 -5.17 3.92
N PRO A 417 6.01 -4.91 3.14
CA PRO A 417 5.73 -5.72 1.96
C PRO A 417 6.80 -5.51 0.87
N ALA A 418 6.93 -6.49 -0.03
CA ALA A 418 7.57 -6.26 -1.32
C ALA A 418 6.92 -5.05 -1.99
N THR A 419 7.74 -4.08 -2.38
CA THR A 419 7.28 -2.78 -2.90
C THR A 419 7.85 -2.58 -4.30
N ALA A 420 6.99 -2.23 -5.26
CA ALA A 420 7.41 -1.93 -6.63
C ALA A 420 8.35 -0.72 -6.69
N ALA A 421 9.22 -0.66 -7.70
CA ALA A 421 10.05 0.51 -7.93
C ALA A 421 9.21 1.73 -8.30
N ILE A 422 9.69 2.92 -7.97
CA ILE A 422 9.11 4.18 -8.42
C ILE A 422 9.33 4.33 -9.93
N GLU A 423 8.25 4.48 -10.70
CA GLU A 423 8.36 4.68 -12.15
C GLU A 423 8.70 6.14 -12.50
N ASP A 424 7.86 7.09 -12.06
CA ASP A 424 8.09 8.55 -12.16
C ASP A 424 8.32 9.14 -10.77
N ARG A 425 7.33 8.98 -9.86
CA ARG A 425 7.41 9.49 -8.50
C ARG A 425 6.56 8.68 -7.51
N GLY A 426 6.97 8.65 -6.25
CA GLY A 426 6.19 8.10 -5.14
C GLY A 426 6.01 9.13 -4.02
N THR A 427 4.89 9.08 -3.30
CA THR A 427 4.51 10.10 -2.32
C THR A 427 4.12 9.51 -0.98
N ALA A 428 4.61 10.10 0.12
CA ALA A 428 4.08 9.92 1.47
C ALA A 428 3.45 11.25 1.93
N ALA A 429 2.13 11.28 2.12
CA ALA A 429 1.40 12.50 2.45
C ALA A 429 1.66 13.02 3.88
N ASP A 430 2.01 12.15 4.83
CA ASP A 430 1.90 12.45 6.27
C ASP A 430 3.21 12.42 7.06
N ASN A 431 4.13 13.36 6.87
CA ASN A 431 5.42 13.40 7.57
C ASN A 431 5.43 14.38 8.73
N ARG A 432 6.36 14.20 9.67
CA ARG A 432 6.52 15.03 10.87
C ARG A 432 7.88 15.74 10.84
N SER A 433 7.98 16.83 11.60
CA SER A 433 9.23 17.59 11.72
C SER A 433 10.37 16.79 12.37
N LYS A 434 10.04 15.70 13.06
CA LYS A 434 10.93 14.69 13.66
C LYS A 434 10.32 13.30 13.46
N GLY A 435 11.15 12.26 13.46
CA GLY A 435 10.68 10.86 13.39
C GLY A 435 10.20 10.42 12.02
N SER A 436 10.52 11.14 10.94
CA SER A 436 10.27 10.69 9.56
C SER A 436 11.59 10.37 8.88
N THR A 437 11.74 9.13 8.40
CA THR A 437 12.94 8.67 7.69
C THR A 437 12.53 8.02 6.39
N LEU A 438 13.17 8.41 5.29
CA LEU A 438 13.03 7.75 3.99
C LEU A 438 14.13 6.72 3.82
N SER A 439 13.76 5.51 3.41
CA SER A 439 14.68 4.53 2.87
C SER A 439 14.63 4.58 1.36
N LEU A 440 15.78 4.68 0.70
CA LEU A 440 15.92 4.66 -0.76
C LEU A 440 16.87 3.53 -1.14
N THR A 441 16.38 2.57 -1.91
CA THR A 441 17.12 1.35 -2.29
C THR A 441 17.28 1.29 -3.80
N ALA A 442 18.53 1.18 -4.28
CA ALA A 442 18.84 1.03 -5.69
C ALA A 442 19.55 -0.32 -5.91
N PRO A 443 18.81 -1.43 -6.06
CA PRO A 443 19.39 -2.78 -6.00
C PRO A 443 20.28 -3.12 -7.20
N GLU A 444 20.01 -2.53 -8.38
CA GLU A 444 20.61 -2.93 -9.66
C GLU A 444 21.67 -1.94 -10.16
N ALA A 445 21.31 -0.67 -10.30
CA ALA A 445 22.18 0.38 -10.80
C ALA A 445 22.03 1.65 -9.95
N ALA A 446 23.04 2.53 -10.00
CA ALA A 446 22.95 3.81 -9.32
C ALA A 446 21.81 4.64 -9.91
N ALA A 447 21.20 5.48 -9.08
CA ALA A 447 20.08 6.32 -9.48
C ALA A 447 20.09 7.64 -8.71
N THR A 448 19.67 8.71 -9.36
CA THR A 448 19.44 10.01 -8.70
C THR A 448 17.96 10.24 -8.55
N VAL A 449 17.55 10.57 -7.32
CA VAL A 449 16.18 10.98 -7.01
C VAL A 449 16.15 12.42 -6.51
N ARG A 450 15.07 13.12 -6.80
CA ARG A 450 14.71 14.37 -6.15
C ARG A 450 13.72 14.07 -5.04
N VAL A 451 14.10 14.38 -3.81
CA VAL A 451 13.20 14.35 -2.66
C VAL A 451 12.70 15.77 -2.43
N THR A 452 11.39 15.96 -2.49
CA THR A 452 10.72 17.25 -2.25
C THR A 452 9.76 17.11 -1.09
N SER A 453 9.95 17.91 -0.05
CA SER A 453 8.96 18.11 1.00
C SER A 453 8.07 19.29 0.65
N SER A 454 6.76 19.13 0.79
CA SER A 454 5.77 20.20 0.56
C SER A 454 5.87 21.30 1.62
N ALA A 455 5.06 22.35 1.48
CA ALA A 455 4.71 23.18 2.63
C ALA A 455 4.06 22.30 3.73
N GLY A 456 4.05 22.79 4.98
CA GLY A 456 3.23 22.18 6.02
C GLY A 456 1.74 22.34 5.71
N SER A 457 0.90 21.57 6.39
CA SER A 457 -0.55 21.62 6.23
C SER A 457 -1.16 22.97 6.63
N GLU A 458 -0.47 23.73 7.48
CA GLU A 458 -0.92 25.05 7.94
C GLU A 458 -0.13 26.20 7.30
N ASP A 459 1.18 26.05 7.16
CA ASP A 459 2.08 27.10 6.66
C ASP A 459 3.44 26.52 6.24
N GLY A 460 4.29 27.36 5.67
CA GLY A 460 5.68 27.08 5.33
C GLY A 460 5.94 27.02 3.82
N ALA A 461 7.22 26.85 3.47
CA ALA A 461 7.62 26.71 2.07
C ALA A 461 8.28 25.35 1.81
N PRO A 462 8.05 24.77 0.60
CA PRO A 462 8.62 23.48 0.25
C PRO A 462 10.15 23.52 0.22
N ALA A 463 10.76 22.36 0.45
CA ALA A 463 12.20 22.18 0.37
C ALA A 463 12.51 20.96 -0.50
N SER A 464 13.61 21.01 -1.27
CA SER A 464 13.99 19.93 -2.17
C SER A 464 15.46 19.62 -2.11
N ARG A 465 15.82 18.34 -2.24
CA ARG A 465 17.21 17.86 -2.27
C ARG A 465 17.33 16.72 -3.27
N GLN A 466 18.37 16.75 -4.10
CA GLN A 466 18.74 15.59 -4.91
C GLN A 466 19.62 14.64 -4.10
N ILE A 467 19.38 13.34 -4.27
CA ILE A 467 20.09 12.27 -3.58
C ILE A 467 20.48 11.23 -4.61
N THR A 468 21.77 10.94 -4.70
CA THR A 468 22.28 9.82 -5.49
C THR A 468 22.38 8.59 -4.61
N VAL A 469 21.72 7.51 -5.02
CA VAL A 469 21.78 6.21 -4.38
C VAL A 469 22.72 5.34 -5.21
N LYS A 470 23.73 4.74 -4.59
CA LYS A 470 24.70 3.89 -5.28
C LYS A 470 24.06 2.53 -5.61
N ALA A 471 24.53 1.90 -6.68
CA ALA A 471 24.11 0.55 -7.05
C ALA A 471 24.34 -0.43 -5.88
N GLY A 472 23.35 -1.28 -5.61
CA GLY A 472 23.37 -2.29 -4.55
C GLY A 472 23.25 -1.74 -3.12
N THR A 473 22.95 -0.45 -2.93
CA THR A 473 22.89 0.18 -1.61
C THR A 473 21.48 0.63 -1.22
N THR A 474 21.30 0.77 0.09
CA THR A 474 20.15 1.41 0.72
C THR A 474 20.64 2.61 1.53
N VAL A 475 20.05 3.78 1.31
CA VAL A 475 20.33 4.97 2.12
C VAL A 475 19.09 5.35 2.92
N ALA A 476 19.27 5.52 4.23
CA ALA A 476 18.27 6.11 5.11
C ALA A 476 18.55 7.60 5.28
N VAL A 477 17.56 8.44 4.99
CA VAL A 477 17.72 9.90 5.01
C VAL A 477 16.51 10.57 5.63
N ASP A 478 16.76 11.65 6.37
CA ASP A 478 15.69 12.57 6.74
C ASP A 478 15.22 13.31 5.48
N PRO A 479 13.89 13.47 5.28
CA PRO A 479 13.37 14.36 4.27
C PRO A 479 13.93 15.78 4.43
N PRO A 480 14.14 16.53 3.33
CA PRO A 480 14.53 17.93 3.43
C PRO A 480 13.47 18.70 4.23
N ARG A 481 13.87 19.47 5.24
CA ARG A 481 12.91 20.15 6.11
C ARG A 481 12.29 21.35 5.39
N PRO A 482 10.95 21.43 5.30
CA PRO A 482 10.30 22.65 4.82
C PRO A 482 10.61 23.82 5.77
N SER A 483 10.76 25.03 5.23
CA SER A 483 11.03 26.20 6.06
C SER A 483 9.76 26.69 6.73
N ALA A 484 9.85 27.01 8.02
CA ALA A 484 8.75 27.50 8.84
C ALA A 484 7.46 26.64 8.80
N ALA A 485 7.57 25.35 8.45
CA ALA A 485 6.40 24.49 8.34
C ALA A 485 5.69 24.30 9.69
N LYS A 486 4.38 24.43 9.65
CA LYS A 486 3.45 24.09 10.72
C LYS A 486 2.57 22.93 10.27
N GLY A 487 2.32 22.00 11.19
CA GLY A 487 1.60 20.76 10.92
C GLY A 487 2.40 19.74 10.09
N PRO A 488 1.77 18.61 9.72
CA PRO A 488 2.34 17.61 8.84
C PRO A 488 2.71 18.14 7.45
N TYR A 489 3.66 17.48 6.78
CA TYR A 489 4.04 17.79 5.39
C TYR A 489 4.11 16.52 4.55
N ALA A 490 3.89 16.63 3.24
CA ALA A 490 4.05 15.55 2.30
C ALA A 490 5.50 15.48 1.79
N VAL A 491 5.94 14.28 1.42
CA VAL A 491 7.23 14.01 0.81
C VAL A 491 7.00 13.29 -0.51
N THR A 492 7.58 13.82 -1.57
CA THR A 492 7.57 13.24 -2.93
C THR A 492 8.99 12.84 -3.31
N VAL A 493 9.16 11.60 -3.77
CA VAL A 493 10.41 11.06 -4.30
C VAL A 493 10.24 10.89 -5.80
N GLU A 494 10.88 11.74 -6.60
CA GLU A 494 10.86 11.71 -8.06
C GLU A 494 12.16 11.08 -8.58
N ARG A 495 12.06 10.06 -9.43
CA ARG A 495 13.23 9.45 -10.07
C ARG A 495 13.66 10.32 -11.25
N LEU A 496 14.92 10.78 -11.23
CA LEU A 496 15.46 11.66 -12.28
C LEU A 496 16.23 10.88 -13.34
N ASP A 497 17.10 9.98 -12.91
CA ASP A 497 17.97 9.19 -13.78
C ASP A 497 18.36 7.85 -13.14
N GLY A 498 19.04 7.01 -13.94
CA GLY A 498 19.63 5.76 -13.49
C GLY A 498 18.64 4.60 -13.33
N GLY A 499 19.02 3.65 -12.47
CA GLY A 499 18.29 2.40 -12.25
C GLY A 499 16.97 2.54 -11.47
N PRO A 500 16.25 1.42 -11.27
CA PRO A 500 15.06 1.39 -10.45
C PRO A 500 15.38 1.77 -8.99
N VAL A 501 14.49 2.57 -8.37
CA VAL A 501 14.57 2.95 -6.96
C VAL A 501 13.31 2.48 -6.25
N HIS A 502 13.50 1.72 -5.18
CA HIS A 502 12.43 1.31 -4.27
C HIS A 502 12.53 2.18 -3.02
N ALA A 503 11.39 2.64 -2.51
CA ALA A 503 11.36 3.52 -1.36
C ALA A 503 10.37 3.05 -0.31
N SER A 504 10.65 3.42 0.94
CA SER A 504 9.69 3.39 2.03
C SER A 504 9.90 4.59 2.93
N ARG A 505 8.86 4.90 3.69
CA ARG A 505 8.91 5.88 4.76
C ARG A 505 8.68 5.15 6.07
N MET A 506 9.56 5.37 7.03
CA MET A 506 9.31 5.08 8.44
C MET A 506 8.81 6.34 9.15
N LEU A 507 7.73 6.20 9.93
CA LEU A 507 7.26 7.23 10.85
C LEU A 507 7.37 6.70 12.28
N GLU A 508 7.93 7.50 13.17
CA GLU A 508 8.11 7.19 14.58
C GLU A 508 7.40 8.23 15.44
N LEU A 509 6.61 7.76 16.41
CA LEU A 509 6.00 8.57 17.46
C LEU A 509 6.24 7.90 18.82
N PRO A 510 7.49 7.83 19.30
CA PRO A 510 7.81 7.12 20.54
C PRO A 510 6.99 7.66 21.72
N SER A 511 6.50 6.76 22.56
CA SER A 511 5.67 7.10 23.73
C SER A 511 6.05 6.24 24.91
N GLU A 512 6.27 6.84 26.09
CA GLU A 512 6.55 6.12 27.35
C GLU A 512 7.67 5.04 27.28
N GLY A 513 8.69 5.28 26.44
CA GLY A 513 9.80 4.36 26.21
C GLY A 513 9.50 3.22 25.23
N VAL A 514 8.29 3.17 24.67
CA VAL A 514 7.89 2.29 23.57
C VAL A 514 8.29 2.94 22.24
N PRO A 515 9.06 2.26 21.37
CA PRO A 515 9.50 2.81 20.10
C PRO A 515 8.41 2.67 19.03
N MET A 516 7.23 3.27 19.25
CA MET A 516 6.10 3.18 18.30
C MET A 516 6.51 3.70 16.91
N PHE A 517 6.28 2.87 15.90
CA PHE A 517 6.67 3.13 14.53
C PHE A 517 5.80 2.36 13.54
N THR A 518 5.75 2.87 12.31
CA THR A 518 5.15 2.21 11.14
C THR A 518 6.05 2.41 9.93
N ILE A 519 6.01 1.48 8.98
CA ILE A 519 6.77 1.55 7.73
C ILE A 519 5.82 1.40 6.56
N GLN A 520 5.84 2.38 5.67
CA GLN A 520 4.95 2.45 4.50
C GLN A 520 5.81 2.39 3.24
N GLY A 521 5.58 1.39 2.38
CA GLY A 521 6.17 1.35 1.05
C GLY A 521 5.71 2.52 0.19
N LEU A 522 6.60 3.06 -0.65
CA LEU A 522 6.32 4.14 -1.59
C LEU A 522 6.43 3.60 -3.03
N PRO A 523 5.37 2.95 -3.55
CA PRO A 523 5.28 2.66 -4.99
C PRO A 523 5.04 3.95 -5.78
N ASP A 524 4.95 3.83 -7.10
CA ASP A 524 4.54 4.94 -7.95
C ASP A 524 3.17 5.51 -7.52
N ASP A 525 3.08 6.83 -7.41
CA ASP A 525 1.87 7.53 -6.95
C ASP A 525 0.76 7.59 -8.01
N ARG A 526 1.02 7.04 -9.21
CA ARG A 526 0.10 7.03 -10.35
C ARG A 526 -0.26 8.43 -10.80
N GLY A 527 0.71 9.35 -10.73
CA GLY A 527 0.57 10.69 -11.30
C GLY A 527 0.49 10.71 -12.82
N LEU A 528 1.02 9.69 -13.47
CA LEU A 528 0.99 9.52 -14.92
C LEU A 528 0.42 8.15 -15.28
N VAL A 529 -0.24 8.08 -16.43
CA VAL A 529 -0.70 6.83 -17.04
C VAL A 529 -0.21 6.74 -18.48
N THR A 530 0.15 5.53 -18.90
CA THR A 530 0.49 5.26 -20.30
C THR A 530 -0.79 5.16 -21.11
N VAL A 531 -0.95 6.03 -22.12
CA VAL A 531 -2.09 5.99 -23.03
C VAL A 531 -1.63 5.34 -24.35
N PRO A 532 -2.17 4.15 -24.70
CA PRO A 532 -1.90 3.53 -25.99
C PRO A 532 -2.39 4.43 -27.13
N ARG A 533 -1.66 4.48 -28.25
CA ARG A 533 -2.19 5.11 -29.46
C ARG A 533 -3.22 4.17 -30.08
N ALA A 534 -4.49 4.57 -30.06
CA ALA A 534 -5.53 3.91 -30.84
C ALA A 534 -5.47 4.40 -32.29
N ARG A 535 -5.49 3.48 -33.26
CA ARG A 535 -5.74 3.78 -34.66
C ARG A 535 -7.09 3.21 -35.05
N GLN A 536 -7.89 3.99 -35.76
CA GLN A 536 -9.13 3.49 -36.35
C GLN A 536 -8.79 2.48 -37.44
N ASP A 537 -9.25 1.24 -37.26
CA ASP A 537 -9.20 0.21 -38.29
C ASP A 537 -10.57 0.13 -38.97
N LEU A 538 -10.64 0.69 -40.18
CA LEU A 538 -11.86 0.71 -40.98
C LEU A 538 -12.11 -0.62 -41.71
N SER A 539 -11.15 -1.57 -41.69
CA SER A 539 -11.35 -2.89 -42.30
C SER A 539 -12.38 -3.73 -41.52
N LEU A 540 -12.53 -3.48 -40.22
CA LEU A 540 -13.53 -4.11 -39.34
C LEU A 540 -14.98 -3.73 -39.65
N LEU A 541 -15.22 -2.79 -40.56
CA LEU A 541 -16.56 -2.39 -41.02
C LEU A 541 -16.99 -3.09 -42.32
N ASN A 542 -16.09 -3.87 -42.94
CA ASN A 542 -16.33 -4.53 -44.23
C ASN A 542 -16.42 -6.08 -44.13
N ASP A 543 -16.43 -6.63 -42.91
CA ASP A 543 -16.76 -8.03 -42.59
C ASP A 543 -18.18 -8.12 -42.00
#